data_AF-A0A7W0RB66-F1
#
_entry.id   AF-A0A7W0RB66-F1
#
_cell.length_a   1.000
_cell.length_b   1.000
_cell.length_c   1.000
_cell.angle_alpha   90.00
_cell.angle_beta   90.00
_cell.angle_gamma   90.00
#
_symmetry.space_group_name_H-M   'P 1'
#
loop_
_entity.id
_entity.type
_entity.pdbx_description
1 polymer ?
#
loop_
_entity_poly.entity_id
_entity_poly.type
_entity_poly.pdbx_seq_one_letter_code
_entity_poly.pdbx_strand_id
1 'polypeptide(L)'
;MAPLPGTPEHPLRVAIVGSGPAGFYSAGHLLGAKDVTVEVDLFDRLPTPFGLVRAGVAPDHPKIKSVTRVYEKTAARPGFRFFGNVEVGSDLSHAELKGHYHAVIYAVGAETDRSLDIEGEDLPGSWAATEFVAWYNGHPDYRELDFDLSCRRAVV
;
A
#
# COMPACT_ATOMS: atom_id res chain seq x y z
N MET A 1 -15.50 29.71 -15.37
CA MET A 1 -14.21 29.14 -14.93
C MET A 1 -14.49 28.42 -13.62
N ALA A 2 -14.10 27.15 -13.46
CA ALA A 2 -14.28 26.47 -12.18
C ALA A 2 -13.45 27.17 -11.08
N PRO A 3 -13.96 27.27 -9.84
CA PRO A 3 -13.18 27.86 -8.74
C PRO A 3 -11.88 27.07 -8.54
N LEU A 4 -10.80 27.77 -8.18
CA LEU A 4 -9.52 27.13 -7.89
C LEU A 4 -9.65 26.25 -6.64
N PRO A 5 -9.20 24.99 -6.68
CA PRO A 5 -9.25 24.12 -5.52
C PRO A 5 -8.24 24.57 -4.45
N GLY A 6 -8.50 24.20 -3.20
CA GLY A 6 -7.61 24.47 -2.07
C GLY A 6 -8.18 25.41 -1.00
N THR A 7 -9.45 25.81 -1.09
CA THR A 7 -10.12 26.61 -0.06
C THR A 7 -10.99 25.74 0.85
N PRO A 8 -11.43 26.24 2.02
CA PRO A 8 -12.36 25.50 2.88
C PRO A 8 -13.67 25.09 2.19
N GLU A 9 -14.20 25.92 1.30
CA GLU A 9 -15.44 25.66 0.54
C GLU A 9 -15.21 24.75 -0.67
N HIS A 10 -13.99 24.74 -1.20
CA HIS A 10 -13.58 23.97 -2.38
C HIS A 10 -12.22 23.31 -2.13
N PRO A 11 -12.17 22.28 -1.27
CA PRO A 11 -10.91 21.65 -0.91
C PRO A 11 -10.25 20.97 -2.11
N LEU A 12 -8.92 20.95 -2.10
CA LEU A 12 -8.13 20.15 -3.05
C LEU A 12 -8.30 18.67 -2.71
N ARG A 13 -9.17 17.98 -3.44
CA ARG A 13 -9.37 16.53 -3.33
C ARG A 13 -8.28 15.75 -4.06
N VAL A 14 -7.57 14.88 -3.35
CA VAL A 14 -6.50 14.02 -3.87
C VAL A 14 -6.80 12.55 -3.59
N ALA A 15 -6.78 11.71 -4.62
CA ALA A 15 -6.80 10.26 -4.46
C ALA A 15 -5.36 9.73 -4.37
N ILE A 16 -5.12 8.81 -3.44
CA ILE A 16 -3.84 8.12 -3.31
C ILE A 16 -4.11 6.62 -3.41
N VAL A 17 -3.45 5.94 -4.35
CA VAL A 17 -3.61 4.51 -4.60
C VAL A 17 -2.44 3.74 -4.00
N GLY A 18 -2.70 2.98 -2.94
CA GLY A 18 -1.72 2.23 -2.17
C GLY A 18 -1.49 2.85 -0.79
N SER A 19 -1.74 2.07 0.27
CA SER A 19 -1.66 2.50 1.67
C SER A 19 -0.35 2.11 2.38
N GLY A 20 0.71 1.87 1.60
CA GLY A 20 2.06 1.70 2.13
C GLY A 20 2.67 3.00 2.66
N PRO A 21 3.96 2.98 3.04
CA PRO A 21 4.68 4.18 3.50
C PRO A 21 4.56 5.37 2.55
N ALA A 22 4.75 5.16 1.24
CA ALA A 22 4.67 6.22 0.25
C ALA A 22 3.29 6.90 0.23
N GLY A 23 2.21 6.13 0.37
CA GLY A 23 0.85 6.66 0.45
C GLY A 23 0.61 7.48 1.72
N PHE A 24 0.97 6.95 2.88
CA PHE A 24 0.80 7.66 4.16
C PHE A 24 1.69 8.90 4.30
N TYR A 25 2.93 8.86 3.82
CA TYR A 25 3.79 10.04 3.84
C TYR A 25 3.27 11.13 2.89
N SER A 26 2.76 10.75 1.72
CA SER A 26 2.11 11.69 0.79
C SER A 26 0.87 12.33 1.44
N ALA A 27 0.00 11.50 2.04
CA ALA A 27 -1.18 11.98 2.77
C ALA A 27 -0.81 12.93 3.92
N GLY A 28 0.18 12.56 4.74
CA GLY A 28 0.61 13.35 5.89
C GLY A 28 1.23 14.69 5.51
N HIS A 29 1.94 14.73 4.38
CA HIS A 29 2.48 15.96 3.81
C HIS A 29 1.35 16.87 3.30
N LEU A 30 0.45 16.33 2.47
CA LEU A 30 -0.69 17.05 1.89
C LEU A 30 -1.61 17.64 2.96
N LEU A 31 -2.02 16.82 3.94
CA LEU A 31 -2.85 17.25 5.07
C LEU A 31 -2.10 18.12 6.08
N GLY A 32 -0.78 18.31 5.90
CA GLY A 32 0.05 19.21 6.71
C GLY A 32 0.21 20.60 6.10
N ALA A 33 -0.24 20.82 4.87
CA ALA A 33 -0.19 22.12 4.21
C ALA A 33 -1.06 23.13 4.97
N LYS A 34 -0.52 24.33 5.22
CA LYS A 34 -1.22 25.37 6.01
C LYS A 34 -2.09 26.29 5.16
N ASP A 35 -1.68 26.53 3.92
CA ASP A 35 -2.28 27.54 3.05
C ASP A 35 -3.27 26.94 2.03
N VAL A 36 -3.46 25.62 2.07
CA VAL A 36 -4.32 24.87 1.14
C VAL A 36 -5.14 23.88 1.95
N THR A 37 -6.46 23.95 1.85
CA THR A 37 -7.35 22.92 2.38
C THR A 37 -7.31 21.71 1.44
N VAL A 38 -6.91 20.56 1.97
CA VAL A 38 -6.76 19.32 1.21
C VAL A 38 -7.62 18.23 1.85
N GLU A 39 -8.28 17.46 1.01
CA GLU A 39 -8.91 16.19 1.39
C GLU A 39 -8.21 15.04 0.67
N VAL A 40 -7.91 13.98 1.41
CA VAL A 40 -7.19 12.81 0.91
C VAL A 40 -8.05 11.57 1.10
N ASP A 41 -8.27 10.87 0.00
CA ASP A 41 -8.85 9.53 0.00
C ASP A 41 -7.74 8.53 -0.36
N LEU A 42 -7.43 7.64 0.59
CA LEU A 42 -6.40 6.61 0.45
C LEU A 42 -7.07 5.27 0.14
N PHE A 43 -6.81 4.74 -1.06
CA PHE A 43 -7.35 3.48 -1.56
C PHE A 43 -6.33 2.35 -1.41
N ASP A 44 -6.81 1.16 -1.06
CA ASP A 44 -5.98 -0.04 -1.06
C ASP A 44 -6.81 -1.28 -1.42
N ARG A 45 -6.24 -2.19 -2.21
CA ARG A 45 -6.90 -3.45 -2.54
C ARG A 45 -7.06 -4.35 -1.32
N LEU A 46 -6.19 -4.22 -0.33
CA LEU A 46 -6.26 -4.99 0.90
C LEU A 46 -7.20 -4.31 1.91
N PRO A 47 -7.87 -5.09 2.78
CA PRO A 47 -8.68 -4.52 3.86
C PRO A 47 -7.84 -3.86 4.95
N THR A 48 -6.55 -4.21 5.05
CA THR A 48 -5.65 -3.70 6.09
C THR A 48 -4.61 -2.76 5.50
N PRO A 49 -4.40 -1.56 6.09
CA PRO A 49 -3.44 -0.61 5.57
C PRO A 49 -1.98 -0.98 5.90
N PHE A 50 -1.07 -0.08 5.51
CA PHE A 50 0.37 -0.03 5.85
C PHE A 50 1.30 -0.82 4.92
N GLY A 51 0.77 -1.55 3.94
CA GLY A 51 1.54 -2.28 2.93
C GLY A 51 2.66 -3.13 3.54
N LEU A 52 3.88 -3.01 3.01
CA LEU A 52 5.04 -3.78 3.48
C LEU A 52 5.45 -3.50 4.93
N VAL A 53 5.02 -2.42 5.59
CA VAL A 53 5.24 -2.30 7.04
C VAL A 53 4.48 -3.38 7.80
N ARG A 54 3.28 -3.72 7.35
CA ARG A 54 2.50 -4.84 7.87
C ARG A 54 2.99 -6.17 7.31
N ALA A 55 3.02 -6.31 5.98
CA ALA A 55 3.16 -7.58 5.29
C ALA A 55 4.58 -7.94 4.82
N GLY A 56 5.55 -7.03 4.97
CA GLY A 56 6.95 -7.24 4.52
C GLY A 56 7.95 -7.25 5.67
N VAL A 57 7.92 -6.23 6.54
CA VAL A 57 8.81 -6.14 7.71
C VAL A 57 8.69 -7.41 8.54
N ALA A 58 9.80 -8.10 8.74
CA ALA A 58 9.83 -9.38 9.43
C ALA A 58 9.26 -9.28 10.87
N PRO A 59 8.64 -10.36 11.37
CA PRO A 59 7.93 -10.36 12.65
C PRO A 59 8.84 -10.12 13.87
N ASP A 60 10.12 -10.47 13.75
CA ASP A 60 11.18 -10.22 14.74
C ASP A 60 11.73 -8.77 14.69
N HIS A 61 11.21 -7.91 13.79
CA HIS A 61 11.56 -6.50 13.67
C HIS A 61 10.43 -5.53 14.10
N PRO A 62 9.82 -5.69 15.30
CA PRO A 62 8.66 -4.89 15.70
C PRO A 62 8.97 -3.40 15.86
N LYS A 63 10.24 -3.04 16.13
CA LYS A 63 10.66 -1.63 16.25
C LYS A 63 10.44 -0.86 14.94
N ILE A 64 10.68 -1.48 13.79
CA ILE A 64 10.47 -0.83 12.48
C ILE A 64 8.97 -0.61 12.23
N LYS A 65 8.12 -1.53 12.69
CA LYS A 65 6.65 -1.38 12.60
C LYS A 65 6.10 -0.22 13.43
N SER A 66 6.88 0.38 14.34
CA SER A 66 6.42 1.53 15.15
C SER A 66 6.08 2.78 14.34
N VAL A 67 6.53 2.87 13.09
CA VAL A 67 6.16 3.94 12.15
C VAL A 67 4.66 4.01 11.90
N THR A 68 3.90 2.93 12.12
CA THR A 68 2.43 2.93 11.99
C THR A 68 1.78 3.97 12.90
N ARG A 69 2.40 4.36 14.02
CA ARG A 69 1.91 5.44 14.89
C ARG A 69 1.85 6.79 14.17
N VAL A 70 2.75 7.04 13.21
CA VAL A 70 2.72 8.24 12.36
C VAL A 70 1.58 8.15 11.35
N TYR A 71 1.33 6.95 10.83
CA TYR A 71 0.25 6.68 9.89
C TYR A 71 -1.12 6.83 10.56
N GLU A 72 -1.28 6.29 11.76
CA GLU A 72 -2.48 6.46 12.60
C GLU A 72 -2.76 7.93 12.91
N LYS A 73 -1.72 8.70 13.28
CA LYS A 73 -1.84 10.17 13.46
C LYS A 73 -2.27 10.89 12.19
N THR A 74 -1.83 10.42 11.04
CA THR A 74 -2.24 10.96 9.73
C THR A 74 -3.69 10.60 9.44
N ALA A 75 -4.06 9.34 9.67
CA ALA A 75 -5.42 8.84 9.46
C ALA A 75 -6.46 9.49 10.38
N ALA A 76 -6.04 9.96 11.56
CA ALA A 76 -6.90 10.66 12.50
C ALA A 76 -7.13 12.16 12.15
N ARG A 77 -6.46 12.70 11.11
CA ARG A 77 -6.65 14.10 10.72
C ARG A 77 -8.01 14.30 10.03
N PRO A 78 -8.67 15.46 10.26
CA PRO A 78 -9.77 15.89 9.40
C PRO A 78 -9.34 15.91 7.95
N GLY A 79 -10.23 15.50 7.04
CA GLY A 79 -9.96 15.44 5.60
C GLY A 79 -9.24 14.16 5.15
N PHE A 80 -8.91 13.22 6.02
CA PHE A 80 -8.45 11.89 5.62
C PHE A 80 -9.59 10.88 5.61
N ARG A 81 -9.65 10.03 4.57
CA ARG A 81 -10.48 8.83 4.56
C ARG A 81 -9.69 7.64 3.98
N PHE A 82 -9.95 6.45 4.51
CA PHE A 82 -9.38 5.20 4.02
C PHE A 82 -10.46 4.31 3.43
N PHE A 83 -10.17 3.77 2.25
CA PHE A 83 -11.01 2.84 1.51
C PHE A 83 -10.18 1.58 1.21
N GLY A 84 -10.18 0.64 2.15
CA GLY A 84 -9.60 -0.69 1.93
C GLY A 84 -10.55 -1.60 1.15
N ASN A 85 -10.03 -2.71 0.64
CA ASN A 85 -10.76 -3.64 -0.23
C ASN A 85 -11.33 -2.95 -1.49
N VAL A 86 -10.56 -2.02 -2.06
CA VAL A 86 -10.86 -1.33 -3.31
C VAL A 86 -9.62 -1.38 -4.21
N GLU A 87 -9.69 -2.19 -5.26
CA GLU A 87 -8.62 -2.36 -6.23
C GLU A 87 -8.78 -1.39 -7.40
N VAL A 88 -7.89 -0.40 -7.47
CA VAL A 88 -7.84 0.53 -8.60
C VAL A 88 -7.21 -0.17 -9.82
N GLY A 89 -7.97 -0.26 -10.90
CA GLY A 89 -7.69 -1.09 -12.06
C GLY A 89 -8.77 -2.15 -12.28
N SER A 90 -9.49 -2.53 -11.22
CA SER A 90 -10.58 -3.53 -11.25
C SER A 90 -11.90 -2.94 -10.76
N ASP A 91 -11.97 -2.50 -9.51
CA ASP A 91 -13.18 -1.92 -8.90
C ASP A 91 -13.39 -0.46 -9.30
N LEU A 92 -12.30 0.28 -9.49
CA LEU A 92 -12.29 1.67 -9.94
C LEU A 92 -11.24 1.86 -11.04
N SER A 93 -11.62 2.53 -12.12
CA SER A 93 -10.70 2.90 -13.19
C SER A 93 -9.92 4.18 -12.89
N HIS A 94 -8.76 4.35 -13.53
CA HIS A 94 -8.04 5.63 -13.53
C HIS A 94 -8.91 6.79 -14.03
N ALA A 95 -9.77 6.55 -15.01
CA ALA A 95 -10.64 7.57 -15.59
C ALA A 95 -11.67 8.09 -14.58
N GLU A 96 -12.26 7.19 -13.77
CA GLU A 96 -13.17 7.57 -12.68
C GLU A 96 -12.44 8.39 -11.61
N LEU A 97 -11.24 7.96 -11.19
CA LEU A 97 -10.43 8.75 -10.26
C LEU A 97 -10.14 10.15 -10.82
N LYS A 98 -9.72 10.25 -12.08
CA LYS A 98 -9.45 11.56 -12.71
C LYS A 98 -10.70 12.43 -12.85
N GLY A 99 -11.89 11.83 -12.97
CA GLY A 99 -13.17 12.55 -13.01
C GLY A 99 -13.63 13.09 -11.65
N HIS A 100 -13.18 12.48 -10.55
CA HIS A 100 -13.65 12.80 -9.19
C HIS A 100 -12.62 13.51 -8.30
N TYR A 101 -11.34 13.50 -8.69
CA TYR A 101 -10.24 14.08 -7.93
C TYR A 101 -9.44 15.06 -8.78
N HIS A 102 -8.87 16.09 -8.13
CA HIS A 102 -8.02 17.07 -8.79
C HIS A 102 -6.64 16.48 -9.10
N ALA A 103 -6.18 15.51 -8.30
CA ALA A 103 -4.93 14.81 -8.50
C ALA A 103 -5.05 13.35 -8.05
N VAL A 104 -4.24 12.49 -8.66
CA VAL A 104 -4.11 11.06 -8.32
C VAL A 104 -2.64 10.75 -8.11
N ILE A 105 -2.30 10.15 -6.97
CA ILE A 105 -0.95 9.69 -6.64
C ILE A 105 -0.95 8.16 -6.62
N TYR A 106 -0.07 7.55 -7.43
CA TYR A 106 0.14 6.10 -7.38
C TYR A 106 1.31 5.78 -6.44
N ALA A 107 0.99 5.08 -5.37
CA ALA A 107 1.89 4.62 -4.31
C ALA A 107 1.80 3.09 -4.13
N VAL A 108 1.63 2.37 -5.25
CA VAL A 108 1.30 0.94 -5.30
C VAL A 108 2.46 0.00 -4.92
N GLY A 109 3.68 0.53 -4.84
CA GLY A 109 4.86 -0.29 -4.57
C GLY A 109 5.22 -1.21 -5.73
N ALA A 110 5.84 -2.35 -5.42
CA ALA A 110 6.17 -3.41 -6.36
C ALA A 110 5.69 -4.74 -5.76
N GLU A 111 4.65 -5.33 -6.35
CA GLU A 111 3.99 -6.54 -5.83
C GLU A 111 4.63 -7.83 -6.33
N THR A 112 5.47 -7.77 -7.36
CA THR A 112 6.05 -8.94 -8.03
C THR A 112 7.56 -9.06 -7.82
N ASP A 113 8.07 -10.27 -7.82
CA ASP A 113 9.50 -10.58 -7.79
C ASP A 113 10.19 -10.44 -9.14
N ARG A 114 11.51 -10.59 -9.12
CA ARG A 114 12.35 -10.74 -10.32
C ARG A 114 12.70 -12.20 -10.49
N SER A 115 12.35 -12.77 -11.65
CA SER A 115 12.79 -14.10 -12.04
C SER A 115 14.32 -14.15 -12.23
N LEU A 116 14.89 -15.30 -11.90
CA LEU A 116 16.28 -15.67 -12.11
C LEU A 116 16.56 -16.04 -13.56
N ASP A 117 15.54 -16.48 -14.31
CA ASP A 117 15.61 -16.89 -15.72
C ASP A 117 16.61 -18.06 -15.91
N ILE A 118 16.48 -19.09 -15.07
CA ILE A 118 17.33 -20.29 -15.07
C ILE A 118 16.50 -21.57 -15.15
N GLU A 119 17.12 -22.62 -15.70
CA GLU A 119 16.52 -23.95 -15.70
C GLU A 119 16.29 -24.43 -14.26
N GLY A 120 15.07 -24.88 -13.99
CA GLY A 120 14.66 -25.38 -12.67
C GLY A 120 14.07 -24.33 -11.73
N GLU A 121 13.95 -23.05 -12.13
CA GLU A 121 13.36 -22.00 -11.31
C GLU A 121 11.91 -22.31 -10.88
N ASP A 122 11.13 -22.99 -11.72
CA ASP A 122 9.74 -23.35 -11.45
C ASP A 122 9.57 -24.72 -10.75
N LEU A 123 10.66 -25.38 -10.33
CA LEU A 123 10.56 -26.67 -9.63
C LEU A 123 9.91 -26.50 -8.24
N PRO A 124 9.13 -27.48 -7.76
CA PRO A 124 8.60 -27.45 -6.39
C PRO A 124 9.72 -27.25 -5.36
N GLY A 125 9.56 -26.25 -4.49
CA GLY A 125 10.57 -25.87 -3.49
C GLY A 125 11.46 -24.68 -3.91
N SER A 126 11.38 -24.25 -5.17
CA SER A 126 11.93 -22.98 -5.65
C SER A 126 10.85 -21.91 -5.53
N TRP A 127 11.10 -20.89 -4.71
CA TRP A 127 10.10 -19.89 -4.37
C TRP A 127 10.73 -18.50 -4.35
N ALA A 128 9.94 -17.48 -4.68
CA ALA A 128 10.41 -16.12 -4.56
C ALA A 128 10.39 -15.67 -3.09
N ALA A 129 11.34 -14.78 -2.75
CA ALA A 129 11.44 -14.28 -1.39
C ALA A 129 10.19 -13.52 -0.96
N THR A 130 9.54 -12.76 -1.86
CA THR A 130 8.34 -12.02 -1.46
C THR A 130 7.18 -12.95 -1.10
N GLU A 131 7.04 -14.11 -1.75
CA GLU A 131 6.01 -15.11 -1.44
C GLU A 131 6.20 -15.67 -0.02
N PHE A 132 7.43 -16.09 0.29
CA PHE A 132 7.75 -16.64 1.61
C PHE A 132 7.58 -15.60 2.72
N VAL A 133 8.02 -14.36 2.47
CA VAL A 133 7.86 -13.23 3.39
C VAL A 133 6.40 -12.89 3.62
N ALA A 134 5.61 -12.84 2.56
CA ALA A 134 4.20 -12.51 2.62
C ALA A 134 3.41 -13.61 3.34
N TRP A 135 3.74 -14.89 3.09
CA TRP A 135 3.16 -16.04 3.78
C TRP A 135 3.35 -15.95 5.30
N TYR A 136 4.59 -15.82 5.79
CA TYR A 136 4.81 -15.79 7.23
C TYR A 136 4.28 -14.51 7.90
N ASN A 137 4.09 -13.42 7.14
CA ASN A 137 3.48 -12.18 7.63
C ASN A 137 1.95 -12.17 7.53
N GLY A 138 1.34 -13.25 7.03
CA GLY A 138 -0.12 -13.38 6.93
C GLY A 138 -0.76 -12.50 5.86
N HIS A 139 -0.07 -12.26 4.74
CA HIS A 139 -0.66 -11.61 3.58
C HIS A 139 -1.76 -12.51 2.98
N PRO A 140 -2.98 -12.00 2.73
CA PRO A 140 -4.12 -12.83 2.34
C PRO A 140 -3.90 -13.62 1.04
N ASP A 141 -3.23 -13.04 0.05
CA ASP A 141 -2.97 -13.71 -1.24
C ASP A 141 -2.03 -14.91 -1.13
N TYR A 142 -1.19 -14.97 -0.09
CA TYR A 142 -0.15 -15.98 0.08
C TYR A 142 -0.46 -16.96 1.22
N ARG A 143 -1.64 -16.84 1.85
CA ARG A 143 -1.99 -17.60 3.06
C ARG A 143 -2.17 -19.09 2.83
N GLU A 144 -2.49 -19.49 1.59
CA GLU A 144 -2.72 -20.89 1.20
C GLU A 144 -1.45 -21.56 0.68
N LEU A 145 -0.32 -20.85 0.61
CA LEU A 145 0.97 -21.45 0.24
C LEU A 145 1.44 -22.42 1.32
N ASP A 146 1.95 -23.56 0.87
CA ASP A 146 2.55 -24.59 1.71
C ASP A 146 4.03 -24.74 1.34
N PHE A 147 4.89 -24.51 2.33
CA PHE A 147 6.34 -24.62 2.16
C PHE A 147 6.81 -25.90 2.84
N ASP A 148 7.48 -26.78 2.08
CA ASP A 148 8.14 -27.95 2.67
C ASP A 148 9.39 -27.53 3.47
N LEU A 149 9.17 -27.34 4.77
CA LEU A 149 10.23 -27.00 5.73
C LEU A 149 10.89 -28.24 6.35
N SER A 150 10.60 -29.45 5.87
CA SER A 150 11.21 -30.69 6.38
C SER A 150 12.63 -30.93 5.85
N CYS A 151 13.02 -30.19 4.81
CA CYS A 151 14.34 -30.30 4.20
C CYS A 151 15.47 -29.92 5.17
N ARG A 152 16.64 -30.55 5.01
CA ARG A 152 17.81 -30.29 5.87
C ARG A 152 18.59 -29.03 5.47
N ARG A 153 18.30 -28.45 4.30
CA ARG A 153 19.04 -27.33 3.72
C ARG A 153 18.11 -26.50 2.84
N ALA A 154 18.06 -25.20 3.11
CA ALA A 154 17.55 -24.18 2.21
C ALA A 154 18.72 -23.38 1.63
N VAL A 155 18.55 -22.83 0.43
CA VAL A 155 19.48 -21.89 -0.21
C VAL A 155 18.71 -20.60 -0.46
N VAL A 156 19.34 -19.46 -0.14
CA VAL A 156 18.81 -18.11 -0.37
C VAL A 156 19.83 -17.34 -1.17
#